data_AF-A0A563CJA7-F1
#
_entry.id   AF-A0A563CJA7-F1
#
_cell.length_a   1.000
_cell.length_b   1.000
_cell.length_c   1.000
_cell.angle_alpha   90.00
_cell.angle_beta   90.00
_cell.angle_gamma   90.00
#
_symmetry.space_group_name_H-M   'P 1'
#
loop_
_entity.id
_entity.type
_entity.pdbx_description
1 polymer ?
#
loop_
_entity_poly.entity_id
_entity_poly.type
_entity_poly.pdbx_seq_one_letter_code
_entity_poly.pdbx_strand_id
1 'polypeptide(L)' 'MPRRNYSKNSQKSQKTSLMSISGLTNCQKKRRFSTEIKARQAAEIQELANPNLSIDIYHCEWCKNWHLTSKNSK' A
#
# COMPACT_ATOMS: atom_id res chain seq x y z
N MET A 1 -4.49 -50.33 -12.60
CA MET A 1 -5.18 -49.17 -12.01
C MET A 1 -4.67 -47.89 -12.68
N PRO A 2 -5.51 -47.02 -13.28
CA PRO A 2 -5.02 -45.86 -14.02
C PRO A 2 -4.61 -44.73 -13.06
N ARG A 3 -3.42 -44.17 -13.30
CA ARG A 3 -2.84 -43.07 -12.50
C ARG A 3 -3.52 -41.76 -12.89
N ARG A 4 -4.41 -41.24 -12.01
CA ARG A 4 -5.05 -39.92 -12.18
C ARG A 4 -3.99 -38.82 -12.07
N ASN A 5 -3.79 -38.12 -13.18
CA ASN A 5 -2.89 -36.97 -13.30
C ASN A 5 -3.67 -35.72 -12.87
N TYR A 6 -3.43 -35.20 -11.67
CA TYR A 6 -4.01 -33.95 -11.22
C TYR A 6 -3.26 -32.77 -11.86
N SER A 7 -3.95 -31.96 -12.67
CA SER A 7 -3.43 -30.69 -13.15
C SER A 7 -3.29 -29.71 -11.97
N LYS A 8 -2.06 -29.42 -11.56
CA LYS A 8 -1.75 -28.31 -10.65
C LYS A 8 -2.02 -26.99 -11.37
N ASN A 9 -3.24 -26.49 -11.26
CA ASN A 9 -3.57 -25.12 -11.61
C ASN A 9 -3.02 -24.21 -10.49
N SER A 10 -1.70 -23.99 -10.50
CA SER A 10 -1.06 -23.03 -9.62
C SER A 10 -1.52 -21.65 -10.02
N GLN A 11 -2.17 -20.97 -9.09
CA GLN A 11 -2.66 -19.62 -9.20
C GLN A 11 -1.57 -18.70 -9.76
N LYS A 12 -1.68 -18.38 -11.05
CA LYS A 12 -0.86 -17.37 -11.71
C LYS A 12 -1.39 -16.01 -11.24
N SER A 13 -1.04 -15.68 -10.00
CA SER A 13 -1.18 -14.33 -9.45
C SER A 13 -0.56 -13.38 -10.46
N GLN A 14 -1.43 -12.60 -11.11
CA GLN A 14 -1.05 -11.61 -12.09
C GLN A 14 -0.26 -10.51 -11.38
N LYS A 15 1.04 -10.74 -11.19
CA LYS A 15 2.02 -9.67 -10.94
C LYS A 15 2.26 -8.99 -12.28
N THR A 16 1.30 -8.18 -12.69
CA THR A 16 1.47 -7.28 -13.82
C THR A 16 2.48 -6.19 -13.47
N SER A 17 3.45 -6.06 -14.37
CA SER A 17 4.27 -4.88 -14.63
C SER A 17 5.32 -4.50 -13.60
N LEU A 18 6.48 -5.16 -13.74
CA LEU A 18 7.78 -4.59 -13.48
C LEU A 18 8.04 -3.46 -14.49
N MET A 19 7.68 -2.23 -14.16
CA MET A 19 8.18 -1.03 -14.82
C MET A 19 8.77 -0.11 -13.75
N SER A 20 10.10 0.00 -13.80
CA SER A 20 10.99 0.67 -12.87
C SER A 20 10.76 2.18 -12.81
N ILE A 21 10.51 2.75 -11.63
CA ILE A 21 10.71 4.20 -11.37
C ILE A 21 11.06 4.37 -9.89
N SER A 22 12.21 4.95 -9.58
CA SER A 22 12.80 5.07 -8.23
C SER A 22 11.91 5.80 -7.20
N GLY A 23 10.93 6.59 -7.66
CA GLY A 23 9.89 7.19 -6.80
C GLY A 23 8.75 6.23 -6.45
N LEU A 24 8.43 5.28 -7.33
CA LEU A 24 7.37 4.29 -7.12
C LEU A 24 7.79 3.19 -6.13
N THR A 25 9.09 2.85 -6.07
CA THR A 25 9.62 1.86 -5.12
C THR A 25 9.49 2.35 -3.68
N ASN A 26 9.67 3.66 -3.44
CA ASN A 26 9.44 4.28 -2.13
C ASN A 26 7.95 4.27 -1.77
N CYS A 27 7.08 4.57 -2.73
CA CYS A 27 5.64 4.44 -2.56
C CYS A 27 5.20 2.99 -2.26
N GLN A 28 5.81 1.97 -2.88
CA GLN A 28 5.49 0.56 -2.61
C GLN A 28 5.92 0.09 -1.21
N LYS A 29 6.99 0.67 -0.65
CA LYS A 29 7.41 0.39 0.73
C LYS A 29 6.49 1.07 1.77
N LYS A 30 5.83 2.17 1.38
CA LYS A 30 4.90 2.92 2.24
C LYS A 30 3.49 2.35 2.13
N ARG A 31 2.68 2.57 3.17
CA ARG A 31 1.23 2.29 3.11
C ARG A 31 0.60 3.17 2.03
N ARG A 32 -0.18 2.53 1.15
CA ARG A 32 -0.90 3.15 0.03
C ARG A 32 -2.38 2.93 0.23
N PHE A 33 -3.15 3.99 0.05
CA PHE A 33 -4.60 3.94 0.11
C PHE A 33 -5.20 4.41 -1.20
N SER A 34 -6.17 3.66 -1.70
CA SER A 34 -6.85 3.95 -2.96
C SER A 34 -7.75 5.19 -2.86
N THR A 35 -8.24 5.50 -1.66
CA THR A 35 -9.17 6.61 -1.41
C THR A 35 -8.71 7.43 -0.21
N GLU A 36 -9.06 8.71 -0.22
CA GLU A 36 -8.77 9.64 0.87
C GLU A 36 -9.38 9.16 2.19
N ILE A 37 -10.61 8.66 2.15
CA ILE A 37 -11.34 8.16 3.33
C ILE A 37 -10.54 7.05 4.03
N LYS A 38 -10.01 6.08 3.28
CA LYS A 38 -9.19 4.99 3.84
C LYS A 38 -7.88 5.51 4.41
N ALA A 39 -7.28 6.52 3.77
CA ALA A 39 -6.07 7.14 4.26
C ALA A 39 -6.34 7.86 5.59
N ARG A 40 -7.42 8.63 5.68
CA ARG A 40 -7.81 9.36 6.89
C ARG A 40 -8.11 8.42 8.05
N GLN A 41 -8.88 7.36 7.81
CA GLN A 41 -9.13 6.33 8.82
C GLN A 41 -7.83 5.70 9.32
N ALA A 42 -6.88 5.41 8.42
CA ALA A 42 -5.59 4.87 8.81
C ALA A 42 -4.72 5.85 9.58
N ALA A 43 -4.78 7.16 9.26
CA ALA A 43 -4.13 8.21 10.03
C ALA A 43 -4.69 8.22 11.46
N GLU A 44 -6.01 8.30 11.59
CA GLU A 44 -6.72 8.33 12.88
C GLU A 44 -6.41 7.11 13.75
N ILE A 45 -6.40 5.90 13.18
CA ILE A 45 -6.02 4.68 13.91
C ILE A 45 -4.56 4.77 14.43
N GLN A 46 -3.68 5.38 13.65
CA GLN A 46 -2.26 5.43 13.96
C GLN A 46 -1.93 6.55 14.97
N GLU A 47 -2.69 7.66 14.95
CA GLU A 47 -2.71 8.68 15.99
C GLU A 47 -3.33 8.15 17.29
N LEU A 48 -4.41 7.35 17.21
CA LEU A 48 -5.01 6.70 18.37
C LEU A 48 -4.05 5.71 19.03
N ALA A 49 -3.29 4.97 18.22
CA ALA A 49 -2.26 4.06 18.71
C ALA A 49 -1.04 4.81 19.30
N ASN A 50 -0.74 6.01 18.80
CA ASN A 50 0.39 6.83 19.24
C ASN A 50 -0.02 8.31 19.32
N PRO A 51 -0.55 8.78 20.46
CA PRO A 51 -1.09 10.13 20.59
C PRO A 51 -0.02 11.24 20.44
N ASN A 52 1.26 10.89 20.50
CA ASN A 52 2.38 11.82 20.28
C ASN A 52 2.81 11.95 18.80
N LEU A 53 2.21 11.16 17.91
CA LEU A 53 2.49 11.20 16.47
C LEU A 53 1.30 11.85 15.78
N SER A 54 1.51 13.02 15.17
CA SER A 54 0.50 13.59 14.26
C SER A 54 0.76 13.09 12.84
N ILE A 55 -0.29 12.61 12.18
CA ILE A 55 -0.19 11.99 10.86
C ILE A 55 -1.13 12.70 9.90
N ASP A 56 -0.59 13.18 8.80
CA ASP A 56 -1.33 13.81 7.72
C ASP A 56 -1.39 12.91 6.48
N ILE A 57 -2.31 13.22 5.57
CA ILE A 57 -2.49 12.51 4.31
C ILE A 57 -2.16 13.41 3.13
N TYR A 58 -1.48 12.85 2.12
CA TYR A 58 -1.24 13.53 0.86
C TYR A 58 -1.49 12.61 -0.32
N HIS A 59 -1.91 13.21 -1.43
CA HIS A 59 -2.07 12.51 -2.70
C HIS A 59 -0.74 12.52 -3.47
N CYS A 60 -0.22 11.34 -3.78
CA CYS A 60 1.02 11.22 -4.55
C CYS A 60 0.74 11.27 -6.05
N GLU A 61 1.36 12.21 -6.75
CA GLU A 61 1.19 12.40 -8.20
C GLU A 61 1.82 11.27 -9.03
N TRP A 62 2.90 10.66 -8.54
CA TRP A 62 3.57 9.56 -9.25
C TRP A 62 2.78 8.28 -9.25
N CYS A 63 2.10 7.99 -8.13
CA CYS A 63 1.46 6.71 -7.92
C CYS A 63 -0.06 6.80 -7.85
N LYS A 64 -0.63 8.01 -7.90
CA LYS A 64 -2.07 8.31 -7.85
C LYS A 64 -2.80 7.67 -6.67
N ASN A 65 -2.09 7.50 -5.55
CA ASN A 65 -2.63 6.93 -4.33
C ASN A 65 -2.38 7.89 -3.17
N TRP A 66 -3.16 7.70 -2.12
CA TRP A 66 -3.04 8.44 -0.87
C TRP A 66 -2.00 7.80 0.04
N HIS A 67 -1.16 8.64 0.63
CA HIS A 67 -0.09 8.26 1.53
C HIS A 67 -0.21 8.99 2.86
N LEU A 68 0.29 8.34 3.90
CA LEU A 68 0.44 8.92 5.22
C LEU A 68 1.82 9.57 5.35
N THR A 69 1.87 10.74 5.97
CA THR A 69 3.11 11.43 6.33
C THR A 69 3.03 11.86 7.78
N SER A 70 4.09 11.68 8.55
CA SER A 70 4.15 12.21 9.91
C SER A 70 4.34 13.72 9.85
N LYS A 71 3.46 14.48 10.47
CA LYS A 71 3.72 15.88 10.85
C LYS A 71 4.61 15.83 12.07
N ASN A 72 5.92 16.00 11.84
CA ASN A 72 6.83 16.18 12.96
C ASN A 72 6.62 17.60 13.47
N SER A 73 5.86 17.76 14.55
CA SER A 73 5.73 19.02 15.28
C SER A 73 7.10 19.32 15.89
N LYS A 74 7.84 20.23 15.26
CA LYS A 74 9.15 20.68 15.73
C LYS A 74 9.00 21.65 16.89
#